data_AF-A0A060BR03-F1
#
_entry.id   AF-A0A060BR03-F1
#
_cell.length_a   1.000
_cell.length_b   1.000
_cell.length_c   1.000
_cell.angle_alpha   90.00
_cell.angle_beta   90.00
_cell.angle_gamma   90.00
#
_symmetry.space_group_name_H-M   'P 1'
#
loop_
_entity.id
_entity.type
_entity.pdbx_description
1 polymer ?
#
loop_
_entity_poly.entity_id
_entity_poly.type
_entity_poly.pdbx_seq_one_letter_code
_entity_poly.pdbx_strand_id
1 'polypeptide(L)'
;EVPLLGKVTCHKTMLPQLRAALTEVVERGLADKVYQTAGCYYPRFIAGTHSLSNHAFGMAIDINSAENGRGTVGQMDRTVVSIFKKWGFGWGATGTTPTRCTSNSTRCSRSAEVLRWFCPWVRA
;
A
#
# COMPACT_ATOMS: atom_id res chain seq x y z
N GLU A 1 -5.82 -16.61 -10.33
CA GLU A 1 -5.57 -16.15 -8.93
C GLU A 1 -4.59 -14.98 -8.95
N VAL A 2 -4.17 -14.45 -7.80
CA VAL A 2 -3.13 -13.41 -7.70
C VAL A 2 -1.90 -14.03 -7.02
N PRO A 3 -0.68 -13.90 -7.59
CA PRO A 3 0.52 -14.48 -6.98
C PRO A 3 0.71 -14.00 -5.53
N LEU A 4 1.19 -14.87 -4.64
CA LEU A 4 1.43 -14.63 -3.20
C LEU A 4 0.17 -14.35 -2.34
N LEU A 5 -0.92 -13.88 -2.94
CA LEU A 5 -2.12 -13.44 -2.21
C LEU A 5 -3.35 -14.34 -2.43
N GLY A 6 -3.31 -15.25 -3.40
CA GLY A 6 -4.39 -16.18 -3.70
C GLY A 6 -5.64 -15.49 -4.25
N LYS A 7 -6.80 -15.75 -3.64
CA LYS A 7 -8.09 -15.14 -4.01
C LYS A 7 -8.27 -13.83 -3.27
N VAL A 8 -8.45 -12.74 -4.02
CA VAL A 8 -8.64 -11.40 -3.48
C VAL A 8 -9.85 -10.73 -4.14
N THR A 9 -10.54 -9.90 -3.36
CA THR A 9 -11.66 -9.07 -3.84
C THR A 9 -11.16 -7.64 -4.04
N CYS A 10 -10.83 -7.29 -5.28
CA CYS A 10 -10.27 -5.99 -5.65
C CYS A 10 -11.01 -5.42 -6.88
N HIS A 11 -10.83 -4.13 -7.17
CA HIS A 11 -11.41 -3.50 -8.34
C HIS A 11 -10.93 -4.16 -9.63
N LYS A 12 -11.84 -4.40 -10.58
CA LYS A 12 -11.57 -5.15 -11.82
C LYS A 12 -10.41 -4.57 -12.62
N THR A 13 -10.31 -3.24 -12.68
CA THR A 13 -9.24 -2.54 -13.43
C THR A 13 -7.92 -2.43 -12.68
N MET A 14 -7.86 -2.75 -11.38
CA MET A 14 -6.61 -2.80 -10.60
C MET A 14 -5.99 -4.20 -10.62
N LEU A 15 -6.81 -5.24 -10.76
CA LEU A 15 -6.37 -6.64 -10.72
C LEU A 15 -5.24 -6.97 -11.73
N PRO A 16 -5.25 -6.52 -12.99
CA PRO A 16 -4.17 -6.79 -13.92
C PRO A 16 -2.81 -6.26 -13.44
N GLN A 17 -2.78 -5.03 -12.93
CA GLN A 17 -1.57 -4.37 -12.41
C GLN A 17 -1.10 -5.04 -11.13
N LEU A 18 -2.03 -5.42 -10.24
CA LEU A 18 -1.70 -6.14 -9.01
C LEU A 18 -1.05 -7.49 -9.33
N ARG A 19 -1.61 -8.24 -10.29
CA ARG A 19 -1.03 -9.50 -10.75
C ARG A 19 0.35 -9.28 -11.33
N ALA A 20 0.51 -8.32 -12.24
CA ALA A 20 1.78 -8.05 -12.89
C ALA A 20 2.88 -7.63 -11.89
N ALA A 21 2.54 -6.77 -10.91
CA ALA A 21 3.45 -6.39 -9.85
C ALA A 21 3.91 -7.57 -9.00
N LEU A 22 2.98 -8.44 -8.58
CA LEU A 22 3.32 -9.60 -7.75
C LEU A 22 4.02 -10.69 -8.55
N THR A 23 3.74 -10.84 -9.84
CA THR A 23 4.53 -11.69 -10.74
C THR A 23 5.98 -11.21 -10.79
N GLU A 24 6.23 -9.90 -11.00
CA GLU A 24 7.60 -9.38 -11.02
C GLU A 24 8.31 -9.51 -9.66
N VAL A 25 7.58 -9.40 -8.55
CA VAL A 25 8.13 -9.69 -7.20
C VAL A 25 8.63 -11.14 -7.11
N VAL A 26 7.84 -12.10 -7.61
CA VAL A 26 8.22 -13.51 -7.65
C VAL A 26 9.42 -13.74 -8.56
N GLU A 27 9.40 -13.18 -9.77
CA GLU A 27 10.49 -13.32 -10.76
C GLU A 27 11.83 -12.75 -10.26
N ARG A 28 11.79 -11.71 -9.42
CA ARG A 28 12.99 -11.13 -8.79
C ARG A 28 13.43 -11.86 -7.52
N GLY A 29 12.78 -12.96 -7.14
CA GLY A 29 13.13 -13.76 -5.96
C GLY A 29 12.80 -13.08 -4.64
N LEU A 30 11.81 -12.16 -4.61
CA LEU A 30 11.41 -11.39 -3.43
C LEU A 30 10.11 -11.92 -2.79
N ALA A 31 9.73 -13.15 -3.07
CA ALA A 31 8.48 -13.74 -2.59
C ALA A 31 8.41 -13.79 -1.05
N ASP A 32 9.54 -13.97 -0.37
CA ASP A 32 9.65 -13.97 1.09
C ASP A 32 9.33 -12.61 1.72
N LYS A 33 9.35 -11.52 0.93
CA LYS A 33 9.04 -10.17 1.40
C LYS A 33 7.53 -9.88 1.43
N VAL A 34 6.69 -10.75 0.88
CA VAL A 34 5.24 -10.56 0.80
C VAL A 34 4.55 -11.82 1.34
N TYR A 35 4.09 -11.76 2.59
CA TYR A 35 3.57 -12.93 3.31
C TYR A 35 2.21 -12.70 3.97
N GLN A 36 1.72 -11.47 4.04
CA GLN A 36 0.42 -11.17 4.64
C GLN A 36 -0.31 -10.13 3.80
N THR A 37 -1.63 -10.24 3.73
CA THR A 37 -2.50 -9.17 3.24
C THR A 37 -3.72 -9.01 4.14
N ALA A 38 -4.22 -7.76 4.26
CA ALA A 38 -5.53 -7.48 4.84
C ALA A 38 -6.62 -7.28 3.76
N GLY A 39 -6.33 -7.63 2.51
CA GLY A 39 -7.26 -7.56 1.39
C GLY A 39 -7.39 -6.18 0.75
N CYS A 40 -8.12 -6.12 -0.38
CA CYS A 40 -8.36 -4.87 -1.11
C CYS A 40 -9.67 -4.19 -0.75
N TYR A 41 -10.74 -4.95 -0.55
CA TYR A 41 -12.08 -4.40 -0.33
C TYR A 41 -12.46 -4.40 1.15
N TYR A 42 -12.70 -3.21 1.69
CA TYR A 42 -13.29 -3.01 3.02
C TYR A 42 -14.00 -1.64 3.05
N PRO A 43 -15.34 -1.60 2.94
CA PRO A 43 -16.12 -0.37 2.81
C PRO A 43 -16.06 0.42 4.11
N ARG A 44 -15.28 1.50 4.11
CA ARG A 44 -15.11 2.39 5.27
C ARG A 44 -14.70 3.80 4.85
N PHE A 45 -14.91 4.74 5.76
CA PHE A 45 -14.28 6.05 5.72
C PHE A 45 -12.81 5.99 6.15
N ILE A 46 -12.02 6.97 5.70
CA ILE A 46 -10.69 7.20 6.26
C ILE A 46 -10.87 7.66 7.70
N ALA A 47 -10.17 7.01 8.64
CA ALA A 47 -10.34 7.28 10.07
C ALA A 47 -10.11 8.77 10.38
N GLY A 48 -11.10 9.39 11.04
CA GLY A 48 -11.13 10.81 11.38
C GLY A 48 -11.70 11.72 10.30
N THR A 49 -12.30 11.18 9.23
CA THR A 49 -12.84 11.96 8.10
C THR A 49 -14.19 11.38 7.64
N HIS A 50 -14.89 12.11 6.77
CA HIS A 50 -16.09 11.64 6.06
C HIS A 50 -15.79 11.22 4.61
N SER A 51 -14.51 11.13 4.24
CA SER A 51 -14.07 10.74 2.92
C SER A 51 -13.94 9.21 2.83
N LEU A 52 -14.47 8.62 1.76
CA LEU A 52 -14.37 7.18 1.52
C LEU A 52 -12.90 6.78 1.29
N SER A 53 -12.50 5.67 1.89
CA SER A 53 -11.18 5.08 1.67
C SER A 53 -11.09 4.44 0.28
N ASN A 54 -9.90 4.40 -0.32
CA ASN A 54 -9.66 3.62 -1.55
C ASN A 54 -10.01 2.13 -1.39
N HIS A 55 -10.00 1.60 -0.16
CA HIS A 55 -10.50 0.25 0.13
C HIS A 55 -12.01 0.09 -0.03
N ALA A 56 -12.79 1.16 0.10
CA ALA A 56 -14.22 1.12 -0.16
C ALA A 56 -14.53 0.89 -1.64
N PHE A 57 -13.59 1.23 -2.52
CA PHE A 57 -13.68 1.00 -3.97
C PHE A 57 -12.87 -0.23 -4.42
N GLY A 58 -12.21 -0.94 -3.50
CA GLY A 58 -11.32 -2.06 -3.82
C GLY A 58 -10.07 -1.65 -4.61
N MET A 59 -9.67 -0.37 -4.56
CA MET A 59 -8.56 0.21 -5.33
C MET A 59 -7.29 0.40 -4.51
N ALA A 60 -7.26 -0.15 -3.30
CA ALA A 60 -6.06 -0.22 -2.48
C ALA A 60 -5.87 -1.63 -1.94
N ILE A 61 -4.65 -2.00 -1.58
CA ILE A 61 -4.32 -3.25 -0.92
C ILE A 61 -3.32 -3.03 0.21
N ASP A 62 -3.58 -3.71 1.32
CA ASP A 62 -2.67 -3.79 2.46
C ASP A 62 -1.79 -5.03 2.33
N ILE A 63 -0.47 -4.86 2.34
CA ILE A 63 0.51 -5.96 2.35
C ILE A 63 1.40 -5.82 3.58
N ASN A 64 1.61 -6.92 4.30
CA ASN A 64 2.31 -7.00 5.59
C ASN A 64 1.80 -5.90 6.54
N SER A 65 0.49 -5.87 6.75
CA SER A 65 -0.22 -4.76 7.40
C SER A 65 0.17 -4.54 8.86
N ALA A 66 0.67 -5.58 9.54
CA ALA A 66 1.19 -5.46 10.91
C ALA A 66 2.39 -4.50 10.98
N GLU A 67 3.24 -4.48 9.96
CA GLU A 67 4.46 -3.67 9.90
C GLU A 67 4.29 -2.39 9.09
N ASN A 68 3.39 -2.42 8.11
CA ASN A 68 3.10 -1.30 7.20
C ASN A 68 1.77 -0.60 7.56
N GLY A 69 1.45 -0.54 8.85
CA GLY A 69 0.27 0.16 9.35
C GLY A 69 0.32 1.68 9.16
N ARG A 70 -0.84 2.34 9.27
CA ARG A 70 -0.92 3.81 9.26
C ARG A 70 -0.12 4.38 10.43
N GLY A 71 0.70 5.40 10.16
CA GLY A 71 1.50 6.07 11.19
C GLY A 71 2.81 5.37 11.55
N THR A 72 3.16 4.27 10.86
CA THR A 72 4.48 3.66 10.95
C THR A 72 5.41 4.19 9.84
N VAL A 73 6.72 3.95 9.97
CA VAL A 73 7.71 4.23 8.92
C VAL A 73 7.53 3.31 7.71
N GLY A 74 6.92 2.14 7.92
CA GLY A 74 6.86 1.05 6.96
C GLY A 74 8.18 0.31 6.84
N GLN A 75 8.10 -1.02 6.84
CA GLN A 75 9.25 -1.91 6.72
C GLN A 75 9.29 -2.64 5.38
N MET A 76 8.37 -2.31 4.47
CA MET A 76 8.34 -2.91 3.13
C MET A 76 9.66 -2.73 2.39
N ASP A 77 10.14 -3.83 1.81
CA ASP A 77 11.35 -3.87 0.99
C ASP A 77 11.28 -2.81 -0.11
N ARG A 78 12.35 -2.03 -0.27
CA ARG A 78 12.37 -0.89 -1.20
C ARG A 78 12.33 -1.33 -2.66
N THR A 79 12.82 -2.52 -2.97
CA THR A 79 12.73 -3.11 -4.31
C THR A 79 11.29 -3.51 -4.62
N VAL A 80 10.60 -4.16 -3.67
CA VAL A 80 9.15 -4.41 -3.77
C VAL A 80 8.41 -3.09 -3.98
N VAL A 81 8.78 -2.04 -3.24
CA VAL A 81 8.16 -0.72 -3.41
C VAL A 81 8.34 -0.15 -4.80
N SER A 82 9.54 -0.29 -5.37
CA SER A 82 9.85 0.18 -6.72
C SER A 82 9.08 -0.60 -7.80
N ILE A 83 8.90 -1.92 -7.63
CA ILE A 83 8.15 -2.76 -8.57
C ILE A 83 6.68 -2.29 -8.62
N PHE A 84 6.04 -2.15 -7.47
CA PHE A 84 4.66 -1.69 -7.43
C PHE A 84 4.49 -0.28 -8.03
N LYS A 85 5.44 0.63 -7.78
CA LYS A 85 5.45 1.95 -8.42
C LYS A 85 5.54 1.87 -9.94
N LYS A 86 6.40 0.99 -10.47
CA LYS A 86 6.51 0.71 -11.92
C LYS A 86 5.17 0.25 -12.51
N TRP A 87 4.42 -0.57 -11.78
CA TRP A 87 3.09 -1.04 -12.19
C TRP A 87 1.95 -0.05 -11.87
N GLY A 88 2.29 1.19 -11.52
CA GLY A 88 1.33 2.27 -11.33
C GLY A 88 0.65 2.29 -9.98
N PHE A 89 1.26 1.72 -8.93
CA PHE A 89 0.76 1.90 -7.56
C PHE A 89 1.50 3.02 -6.82
N GLY A 90 0.76 3.79 -6.03
CA GLY A 90 1.30 4.70 -5.04
C GLY A 90 1.71 3.97 -3.76
N TRP A 91 2.66 4.57 -3.02
CA TRP A 91 3.09 4.11 -1.69
C TRP A 91 3.04 5.27 -0.71
N GLY A 92 2.37 5.08 0.43
CA GLY A 92 2.12 6.12 1.44
C GLY A 92 3.35 6.71 2.14
N ALA A 93 4.55 6.12 2.03
CA ALA A 93 5.80 6.77 2.49
C ALA A 93 6.56 7.36 1.31
N THR A 94 6.36 8.65 1.07
CA THR A 94 7.32 9.46 0.33
C THR A 94 8.47 9.85 1.25
N GLY A 95 9.50 9.02 1.30
CA GLY A 95 10.78 9.36 1.93
C GLY A 95 11.68 10.10 0.95
N THR A 96 11.57 11.43 0.89
CA THR A 96 12.67 12.31 0.43
C THR A 96 12.73 13.68 1.11
N THR A 97 11.79 14.04 2.00
CA THR A 97 11.90 15.29 2.78
C THR A 97 12.59 15.00 4.12
N PRO A 98 13.74 15.65 4.43
CA PRO A 98 14.35 15.56 5.75
C PRO A 98 13.30 15.90 6.80
N THR A 99 13.08 14.98 7.73
CA THR A 99 12.36 15.23 8.97
C THR A 99 13.13 16.31 9.72
N ARG A 100 12.70 17.58 9.64
CA ARG A 100 13.06 18.54 10.69
C ARG A 100 12.20 18.16 11.90
N CYS A 101 12.71 17.22 12.70
CA CYS A 101 12.27 17.05 14.07
C CYS A 101 12.75 18.29 14.82
N THR A 102 11.88 19.27 15.06
CA THR A 102 12.18 20.29 16.07
C THR A 102 12.04 19.62 17.44
N SER A 103 13.02 19.85 18.30
CA SER A 103 13.34 19.11 19.52
C SER A 103 12.31 19.20 20.67
N ASN A 104 11.03 19.48 20.39
CA ASN A 104 10.06 19.70 21.47
C ASN A 104 8.61 19.26 21.19
N SER A 105 8.38 18.32 20.26
CA SER A 105 7.06 17.68 20.15
C SER A 105 7.17 16.15 20.01
N THR A 106 6.54 15.43 20.94
CA THR A 106 6.48 13.96 20.99
C THR A 106 5.61 13.35 19.89
N ARG A 107 5.28 14.11 18.84
CA ARG A 107 4.40 13.67 17.76
C ARG A 107 4.79 14.38 16.47
N CYS A 108 5.67 13.78 15.69
CA CYS A 108 5.80 14.09 14.27
C CYS A 108 4.49 13.70 13.57
N SER A 109 3.50 14.60 13.57
CA SER A 109 2.27 14.41 12.81
C SER A 109 2.54 14.64 11.32
N ARG A 110 3.16 13.64 10.68
CA ARG A 110 2.94 13.40 9.26
C ARG A 110 1.65 12.60 9.17
N SER A 111 0.56 13.24 8.77
CA SER A 111 -0.62 12.54 8.27
C SER A 111 -0.25 11.91 6.92
N ALA A 112 0.57 10.87 6.95
CA ALA A 112 0.68 9.96 5.83
C ALA A 112 -0.58 9.09 5.89
N GLU A 113 -1.43 9.25 4.89
CA GLU A 113 -2.39 8.21 4.54
C GLU A 113 -1.61 6.91 4.35
N VAL A 114 -2.24 5.83 4.77
CA VAL A 114 -1.63 4.54 5.07
C VAL A 114 -0.62 4.07 4.01
N LEU A 115 0.39 3.31 4.44
CA LEU A 115 1.33 2.57 3.58
C LEU A 115 0.62 1.42 2.85
N ARG A 116 -0.31 1.83 1.99
CA ARG A 116 -1.19 1.04 1.14
C ARG A 116 -0.69 1.19 -0.29
N TRP A 117 -0.77 0.10 -1.02
CA TRP A 117 -0.68 0.15 -2.47
C TRP A 117 -2.02 0.62 -3.00
N PHE A 118 -2.07 1.74 -3.72
CA PHE A 118 -3.29 2.17 -4.40
C PHE A 118 -2.98 2.49 -5.86
N CYS A 119 -3.89 2.17 -6.77
CA CYS A 119 -3.71 2.50 -8.18
C CYS A 119 -4.33 3.88 -8.45
N PRO A 120 -3.55 4.98 -8.54
CA PRO A 120 -4.06 6.35 -8.59
C PRO A 120 -4.75 6.69 -9.91
N TRP A 121 -4.55 5.87 -10.95
CA TRP A 121 -5.15 6.07 -12.27
C TRP A 121 -6.51 5.40 -12.42
N VAL A 122 -6.90 4.54 -11.46
CA VAL A 122 -8.25 4.00 -11.40
C VAL A 122 -9.13 5.01 -10.69
N ARG A 123 -10.13 5.55 -11.39
CA ARG A 123 -11.13 6.45 -10.79
C ARG A 123 -12.11 5.60 -9.98
N ALA A 124 -12.32 6.00 -8.72
CA ALA A 124 -13.43 5.57 -7.88
C ALA A 124 -14.72 6.27 -8.29
#